data_AF-A0A918DSU0-F1
#
_entry.id   AF-A0A918DSU0-F1
#
_cell.length_a   1.000
_cell.length_b   1.000
_cell.length_c   1.000
_cell.angle_alpha   90.00
_cell.angle_beta   90.00
_cell.angle_gamma   90.00
#
_symmetry.space_group_name_H-M   'P 1'
#
loop_
_entity.id
_entity.type
_entity.pdbx_description
1 polymer ?
#
loop_
_entity_poly.entity_id
_entity_poly.type
_entity_poly.pdbx_seq_one_letter_code
_entity_poly.pdbx_strand_id
1 'polypeptide(L)'
;MWGMGPVLVTSLTMLPSLALLLIAFHDESGTVDTRNRLSGLRTRETLASPEAWNAAHTWMRRPLRRLAGALAVVIGAAVISDTAFTLPEALEFAIIGAQLTILIGGLLLICRRANRVATQVNRQASSKTDTSGT
;
A
#
# COMPACT_ATOMS: atom_id res chain seq x y z
N MET A 1 -2.79 23.37 -29.23
CA MET A 1 -2.82 22.85 -27.84
C MET A 1 -1.68 21.87 -27.70
N TRP A 2 -0.63 22.24 -26.97
CA TRP A 2 0.42 21.30 -26.58
C TRP A 2 -0.19 20.37 -25.53
N GLY A 3 -0.72 19.22 -25.98
CA GLY A 3 -1.30 18.23 -25.09
C GLY A 3 -0.18 17.61 -24.26
N MET A 4 -0.33 17.58 -22.93
CA MET A 4 0.54 16.77 -22.08
C MET A 4 0.49 15.32 -22.55
N GLY A 5 1.64 14.67 -22.70
CA GLY A 5 1.72 13.26 -23.09
C GLY A 5 0.91 12.38 -22.13
N PRO A 6 0.32 11.27 -22.60
CA PRO A 6 -0.53 10.40 -21.78
C PRO A 6 0.20 9.83 -20.56
N VAL A 7 1.53 9.64 -20.65
CA VAL A 7 2.39 9.25 -19.52
C VAL A 7 2.44 10.34 -18.44
N LEU A 8 2.51 11.60 -18.83
CA LEU A 8 2.57 12.73 -17.91
C LEU A 8 1.23 12.93 -17.19
N VAL A 9 0.11 12.81 -17.91
CA VAL A 9 -1.24 12.87 -17.34
C VAL A 9 -1.46 11.75 -16.32
N THR A 10 -1.15 10.50 -16.69
CA THR A 10 -1.29 9.36 -15.79
C THR A 10 -0.40 9.47 -14.57
N SER A 11 0.86 9.89 -14.75
CA SER A 11 1.79 10.14 -13.64
C SER A 11 1.30 11.20 -12.66
N LEU A 12 0.71 12.30 -13.15
CA LEU A 12 0.09 13.33 -12.30
C LEU A 12 -1.10 12.77 -11.50
N THR A 13 -1.95 11.96 -12.12
CA THR A 13 -3.09 11.32 -11.43
C THR A 13 -2.69 10.30 -10.36
N MET A 14 -1.45 9.80 -10.40
CA MET A 14 -0.91 8.88 -9.38
C MET A 14 -0.35 9.58 -8.14
N LEU A 15 -0.10 10.91 -8.20
CA LEU A 15 0.44 11.66 -7.06
C LEU A 15 -0.52 11.66 -5.84
N PRO A 16 -1.86 11.84 -5.99
CA PRO A 16 -2.79 11.68 -4.88
C PRO A 16 -2.74 10.28 -4.26
N SER A 17 -2.62 9.22 -5.07
CA SER A 17 -2.47 7.85 -4.56
C SER A 17 -1.19 7.69 -3.75
N LEU A 18 -0.08 8.25 -4.21
CA LEU A 18 1.18 8.25 -3.48
C LEU A 18 1.05 9.03 -2.15
N ALA A 19 0.40 10.19 -2.16
CA ALA A 19 0.13 10.97 -0.96
C ALA A 19 -0.73 10.18 0.04
N LEU A 20 -1.79 9.51 -0.41
CA LEU A 20 -2.63 8.66 0.44
C LEU A 20 -1.86 7.49 1.06
N LEU A 21 -0.96 6.86 0.31
CA LEU A 21 -0.06 5.83 0.84
C LEU A 21 0.77 6.37 2.00
N LEU A 22 1.22 7.63 1.90
CA LEU A 22 2.05 8.27 2.92
C LEU A 22 1.25 8.81 4.12
N ILE A 23 0.02 9.30 3.90
CA ILE A 23 -0.89 9.79 4.96
C ILE A 23 -1.24 8.68 5.95
N ALA A 24 -1.35 7.43 5.50
CA ALA A 24 -1.56 6.28 6.37
C ALA A 24 -0.46 6.10 7.44
N PHE A 25 0.66 6.81 7.35
CA PHE A 25 1.76 6.79 8.32
C PHE A 25 1.78 7.96 9.29
N HIS A 26 0.92 8.96 9.17
CA HIS A 26 1.00 10.15 10.03
C HIS A 26 0.45 9.93 11.45
N ASP A 27 -0.23 8.81 11.70
CA ASP A 27 -0.72 8.43 13.04
C ASP A 27 0.32 7.52 13.75
N GLU A 28 1.47 8.11 14.10
CA GLU A 28 2.53 7.42 14.88
C GLU A 28 2.30 7.49 16.40
N SER A 29 1.46 8.40 16.88
CA SER A 29 1.32 8.68 18.32
C SER A 29 0.52 7.64 19.09
N GLY A 30 -0.27 6.79 18.41
CA GLY A 30 -1.11 5.78 19.07
C GLY A 30 -2.17 6.37 20.02
N THR A 31 -2.31 7.70 20.06
CA THR A 31 -3.23 8.44 20.91
C THR A 31 -4.67 8.36 20.43
N VAL A 32 -4.90 7.84 19.22
CA VAL A 32 -6.22 7.70 18.62
C VAL A 32 -6.49 6.23 18.30
N ASP A 33 -7.65 5.73 18.74
CA ASP A 33 -8.12 4.40 18.35
C ASP A 33 -8.44 4.38 16.84
N THR A 34 -7.46 3.92 16.07
CA THR A 34 -7.54 3.85 14.61
C THR A 34 -8.57 2.83 14.12
N ARG A 35 -9.09 1.91 14.96
CA ARG A 35 -10.14 0.96 14.55
C ARG A 35 -11.43 1.66 14.14
N ASN A 36 -11.73 2.83 14.73
CA ASN A 36 -12.97 3.58 14.50
C ASN A 36 -12.86 4.66 13.42
N ARG A 37 -11.70 4.80 12.76
CA ARG A 37 -11.51 5.73 11.63
C ARG A 37 -11.81 5.07 10.27
N LEU A 38 -12.04 5.89 9.25
CA LEU A 38 -12.36 5.43 7.88
C LEU A 38 -11.21 4.69 7.17
N SER A 39 -10.00 4.66 7.72
CA SER A 39 -8.80 4.13 7.10
C SER A 39 -8.26 2.88 7.82
N GLY A 40 -7.86 1.87 7.04
CA GLY A 40 -7.19 0.66 7.55
C GLY A 40 -7.62 -0.63 6.87
N LEU A 41 -6.82 -1.69 7.03
CA LEU A 41 -7.12 -3.01 6.49
C LEU A 41 -8.20 -3.67 7.34
N ARG A 42 -9.45 -3.66 6.85
CA ARG A 42 -10.59 -4.33 7.49
C ARG A 42 -10.82 -5.70 6.89
N THR A 43 -10.41 -6.73 7.62
CA THR A 43 -10.73 -8.13 7.32
C THR A 43 -11.34 -8.79 8.56
N ARG A 44 -11.96 -9.96 8.39
CA ARG A 44 -12.46 -10.75 9.52
C ARG A 44 -11.36 -10.98 10.57
N GLU A 45 -10.12 -11.17 10.12
CA GLU A 45 -8.96 -11.45 10.97
C GLU A 45 -8.44 -10.20 11.71
N THR A 46 -8.33 -9.05 11.04
CA THR A 46 -7.87 -7.82 11.69
C THR A 46 -8.91 -7.24 12.64
N LEU A 47 -10.19 -7.57 12.45
CA LEU A 47 -11.27 -7.16 13.35
C LEU A 47 -11.50 -8.13 14.53
N ALA A 48 -10.90 -9.32 14.52
CA ALA A 48 -11.10 -10.33 15.57
C ALA A 48 -10.49 -9.91 16.92
N SER A 49 -9.35 -9.22 16.92
CA SER A 49 -8.66 -8.78 18.14
C SER A 49 -7.92 -7.44 17.94
N PRO A 50 -7.78 -6.60 18.99
CA PRO A 50 -6.94 -5.40 18.94
C PRO A 50 -5.48 -5.72 18.59
N GLU A 51 -4.97 -6.85 19.07
CA GLU A 51 -3.59 -7.30 18.84
C GLU A 51 -3.37 -7.64 17.36
N ALA A 52 -4.33 -8.33 16.72
CA ALA A 52 -4.27 -8.63 15.29
C ALA A 52 -4.36 -7.37 14.42
N TRP A 53 -5.20 -6.40 14.80
CA TRP A 53 -5.28 -5.09 14.14
C TRP A 53 -3.92 -4.39 14.17
N ASN A 54 -3.33 -4.25 15.36
CA ASN A 54 -2.05 -3.57 15.56
C ASN A 54 -0.90 -4.29 14.87
N ALA A 55 -0.83 -5.62 14.95
CA ALA A 55 0.21 -6.41 14.32
C ALA A 55 0.18 -6.28 12.79
N ALA A 56 -1.00 -6.37 12.18
CA ALA A 56 -1.16 -6.21 10.73
C ALA A 56 -0.74 -4.80 10.27
N HIS A 57 -1.23 -3.75 10.94
CA HIS A 57 -0.91 -2.37 10.57
C HIS A 57 0.55 -2.02 10.82
N THR A 58 1.15 -2.52 11.90
CA THR A 58 2.59 -2.34 12.20
C THR A 58 3.43 -3.00 11.11
N TRP A 59 3.09 -4.24 10.73
CA TRP A 59 3.78 -4.94 9.65
C TRP A 59 3.65 -4.22 8.32
N MET A 60 2.48 -3.65 7.99
CA MET A 60 2.21 -2.95 6.72
C MET A 60 3.05 -1.68 6.53
N ARG A 61 3.52 -1.03 7.61
CA ARG A 61 4.26 0.25 7.53
C ARG A 61 5.48 0.17 6.61
N ARG A 62 6.37 -0.79 6.87
CA ARG A 62 7.62 -0.94 6.12
C ARG A 62 7.41 -1.29 4.63
N PRO A 63 6.60 -2.31 4.27
CA PRO A 63 6.38 -2.66 2.87
C PRO A 63 5.60 -1.59 2.11
N LEU A 64 4.64 -0.88 2.73
CA LEU A 64 3.98 0.24 2.04
C LEU A 64 4.93 1.41 1.81
N ARG A 65 5.82 1.75 2.75
CA ARG A 65 6.88 2.76 2.51
C ARG A 65 7.80 2.36 1.35
N ARG A 66 8.15 1.08 1.24
CA ARG A 66 8.93 0.55 0.11
C ARG A 66 8.15 0.65 -1.20
N LEU A 67 6.86 0.33 -1.19
CA LEU A 67 5.99 0.46 -2.36
C LEU A 67 5.88 1.92 -2.82
N ALA A 68 5.66 2.85 -1.89
CA ALA A 68 5.62 4.28 -2.19
C ALA A 68 6.95 4.76 -2.78
N GLY A 69 8.09 4.37 -2.21
CA GLY A 69 9.41 4.69 -2.76
C GLY A 69 9.62 4.12 -4.17
N ALA A 70 9.27 2.85 -4.39
CA ALA A 70 9.37 2.23 -5.72
C ALA A 70 8.48 2.93 -6.75
N LEU A 71 7.24 3.25 -6.38
CA LEU A 71 6.30 3.95 -7.25
C LEU A 71 6.79 5.37 -7.57
N ALA A 72 7.34 6.10 -6.60
CA ALA A 72 7.91 7.43 -6.81
C ALA A 72 9.09 7.40 -7.81
N VAL A 73 9.98 6.41 -7.70
CA VAL A 73 11.08 6.22 -8.66
C VAL A 73 10.55 5.95 -10.06
N VAL A 74 9.57 5.06 -10.20
CA VAL A 74 8.98 4.73 -11.51
C VAL A 74 8.27 5.93 -12.13
N ILE A 75 7.51 6.70 -11.34
CA ILE A 75 6.87 7.95 -11.79
C ILE A 75 7.92 8.95 -12.23
N GLY A 76 8.97 9.18 -11.42
CA GLY A 76 10.05 10.11 -11.77
C GLY A 76 10.76 9.72 -13.06
N ALA A 77 11.10 8.44 -13.22
CA ALA A 77 11.71 7.92 -14.44
C ALA A 77 10.79 8.05 -15.66
N ALA A 78 9.49 7.79 -15.50
CA ALA A 78 8.50 7.94 -16.56
C ALA A 78 8.38 9.40 -17.03
N VAL A 79 8.28 10.34 -16.09
CA VAL A 79 8.20 11.78 -16.40
C VAL A 79 9.47 12.25 -17.11
N ILE A 80 10.65 11.92 -16.58
CA ILE A 80 11.92 12.29 -17.23
C ILE A 80 11.98 11.72 -18.65
N SER A 81 11.60 10.46 -18.83
CA SER A 81 11.65 9.79 -20.14
C SER A 81 10.71 10.42 -21.15
N ASP A 82 9.47 10.73 -20.75
CA ASP A 82 8.46 11.41 -21.58
C ASP A 82 8.89 12.82 -21.97
N THR A 83 9.56 13.54 -21.07
CA THR A 83 10.05 14.91 -21.35
C THR A 83 11.34 14.96 -22.18
N ALA A 84 12.21 13.95 -22.04
CA ALA A 84 13.52 13.94 -22.67
C ALA A 84 13.52 13.21 -24.02
N PHE A 85 12.59 12.28 -24.22
CA PHE A 85 12.54 11.42 -25.41
C PHE A 85 11.13 11.37 -25.98
N THR A 86 11.04 11.26 -27.30
CA THR A 86 9.77 10.92 -27.97
C THR A 86 9.58 9.42 -27.87
N LEU A 87 8.72 8.99 -26.95
CA LEU A 87 8.50 7.57 -26.69
C LEU A 87 7.60 6.97 -27.79
N PRO A 88 7.88 5.74 -28.26
CA PRO A 88 6.93 5.00 -29.06
C PRO A 88 5.67 4.68 -28.23
N GLU A 89 4.50 4.70 -28.87
CA GLU A 89 3.20 4.44 -28.23
C GLU A 89 3.17 3.14 -27.42
N ALA A 90 3.79 2.07 -27.94
CA ALA A 90 3.90 0.79 -27.24
C ALA A 90 4.66 0.91 -25.89
N LEU A 91 5.66 1.79 -25.81
CA LEU A 91 6.44 2.01 -24.60
C LEU A 91 5.64 2.83 -23.57
N GLU A 92 4.83 3.79 -24.01
CA GLU A 92 3.93 4.55 -23.15
C GLU A 92 2.93 3.61 -22.44
N PHE A 93 2.28 2.71 -23.19
CA PHE A 93 1.38 1.71 -22.62
C PHE A 93 2.09 0.75 -21.65
N ALA A 94 3.32 0.34 -21.96
CA ALA A 94 4.10 -0.50 -21.07
C ALA A 94 4.42 0.22 -19.75
N ILE A 95 4.76 1.51 -19.78
CA ILE A 95 5.00 2.32 -18.58
C ILE A 95 3.73 2.44 -17.74
N ILE A 96 2.60 2.78 -18.35
CA ILE A 96 1.30 2.88 -17.67
C ILE A 96 0.92 1.54 -17.03
N GLY A 97 1.06 0.44 -17.78
CA GLY A 97 0.81 -0.91 -17.29
C GLY A 97 1.72 -1.30 -16.12
N ALA A 98 3.00 -0.92 -16.17
CA ALA A 98 3.95 -1.15 -15.09
C ALA A 98 3.58 -0.37 -13.81
N GLN A 99 3.20 0.90 -13.94
CA GLN A 99 2.74 1.73 -12.82
C GLN A 99 1.51 1.11 -12.13
N LEU A 100 0.50 0.71 -12.90
CA LEU A 100 -0.71 0.06 -12.38
C LEU A 100 -0.40 -1.28 -11.72
N THR A 101 0.46 -2.09 -12.34
CA THR A 101 0.86 -3.39 -11.82
C THR A 101 1.59 -3.25 -10.49
N ILE A 102 2.51 -2.29 -10.37
CA ILE A 102 3.23 -2.01 -9.13
C ILE A 102 2.26 -1.56 -8.05
N LEU A 103 1.40 -0.58 -8.34
CA LEU A 103 0.47 -0.04 -7.35
C LEU A 103 -0.54 -1.10 -6.89
N ILE A 104 -1.33 -1.65 -7.81
CA ILE A 104 -2.42 -2.57 -7.51
C ILE A 104 -1.85 -3.91 -7.00
N GLY A 105 -0.88 -4.48 -7.73
CA GLY A 105 -0.25 -5.74 -7.36
C GLY A 105 0.49 -5.63 -6.02
N GLY A 106 1.23 -4.54 -5.81
CA GLY A 106 1.90 -4.24 -4.54
C GLY A 106 0.91 -4.15 -3.38
N LEU A 107 -0.18 -3.40 -3.53
CA LEU A 107 -1.21 -3.27 -2.50
C LEU A 107 -1.88 -4.60 -2.18
N LEU A 108 -2.27 -5.39 -3.19
CA LEU A 108 -2.88 -6.70 -2.99
C LEU A 108 -1.93 -7.65 -2.25
N LEU A 109 -0.65 -7.68 -2.61
CA LEU A 109 0.36 -8.50 -1.94
C LEU A 109 0.56 -8.09 -0.48
N ILE A 110 0.62 -6.78 -0.21
CA ILE A 110 0.77 -6.25 1.14
C ILE A 110 -0.47 -6.58 1.98
N CYS A 111 -1.67 -6.29 1.50
CA CYS A 111 -2.92 -6.58 2.20
C CYS A 111 -3.07 -8.09 2.49
N ARG A 112 -2.73 -8.94 1.51
CA ARG A 112 -2.76 -10.40 1.69
C ARG A 112 -1.79 -10.88 2.76
N ARG A 113 -0.56 -10.34 2.80
CA ARG A 113 0.42 -10.70 3.83
C ARG A 113 0.03 -10.15 5.20
N ALA A 114 -0.44 -8.92 5.28
CA ALA A 114 -0.94 -8.33 6.52
C ALA A 114 -2.09 -9.13 7.11
N ASN A 115 -3.02 -9.61 6.27
CA ASN A 115 -4.09 -10.50 6.71
C ASN A 115 -3.55 -11.82 7.29
N ARG A 116 -2.50 -12.40 6.70
CA ARG A 116 -1.85 -13.60 7.26
C ARG A 116 -1.21 -13.35 8.61
N VAL A 117 -0.61 -12.17 8.82
CA VAL A 117 -0.05 -11.76 10.12
C VAL A 117 -1.17 -11.70 11.17
N ALA A 118 -2.32 -11.10 10.83
CA ALA A 118 -3.48 -11.08 11.71
C ALA A 118 -3.96 -12.50 12.08
N THR A 119 -4.08 -13.40 11.09
CA THR A 119 -4.45 -14.80 11.33
C THR A 119 -3.47 -15.52 12.27
N GLN A 120 -2.16 -15.27 12.12
CA GLN A 120 -1.15 -15.88 12.99
C GLN A 120 -1.30 -15.45 14.45
N VAL A 121 -1.54 -14.15 14.67
CA VAL A 121 -1.76 -13.61 16.02
C VAL A 121 -3.01 -14.21 16.65
N ASN A 122 -4.12 -14.27 15.92
CA ASN A 122 -5.36 -14.88 16.42
C ASN A 122 -5.17 -16.35 16.81
N ARG A 123 -4.46 -17.14 15.99
CA ARG A 123 -4.18 -18.56 16.30
C ARG A 123 -3.32 -18.73 17.55
N GLN A 124 -2.31 -17.88 17.72
CA GLN A 124 -1.46 -17.92 18.91
C GLN A 124 -2.24 -17.58 20.18
N ALA A 125 -3.14 -16.61 20.11
CA ALA A 125 -4.00 -16.25 21.24
C ALA A 125 -4.90 -17.43 21.66
N SER A 126 -5.58 -18.08 20.71
CA SER A 126 -6.42 -19.25 21.00
C SER A 126 -5.62 -20.40 21.66
N SER A 127 -4.43 -20.70 21.15
CA SER A 127 -3.60 -21.78 21.71
C SER A 127 -3.13 -21.53 23.16
N LYS A 128 -2.94 -20.26 23.55
CA LYS A 128 -2.55 -19.92 24.93
C LYS A 128 -3.70 -20.14 25.91
N THR A 129 -4.92 -19.80 25.50
CA THR A 129 -6.13 -19.98 26.31
C THR A 129 -6.35 -21.46 26.64
N ASP A 130 -6.12 -22.36 25.68
CA ASP A 130 -6.28 -23.80 25.88
C ASP A 130 -5.27 -24.37 26.90
N THR A 131 -4.04 -23.87 26.92
CA THR A 131 -2.98 -24.34 27.85
C THR A 131 -3.10 -23.79 29.27
N SER A 132 -3.81 -22.68 29.49
CA SER A 132 -4.00 -22.09 30.83
C SER A 132 -5.19 -22.68 31.60
N GLY A 133 -5.99 -23.55 30.97
CA GLY A 133 -7.18 -24.14 31.54
C GLY A 133 -6.98 -25.52 32.19
N THR A 134 -5.75 -26.03 32.25
CA THR A 134 -5.36 -27.29 32.91
C THR A 134 -4.51 -27.02 34.13
#